data_AF-A0AAW0WF17-F1
#
_entry.id   AF-A0AAW0WF17-F1
#
_cell.length_a   1.000
_cell.length_b   1.000
_cell.length_c   1.000
_cell.angle_alpha   90.00
_cell.angle_beta   90.00
_cell.angle_gamma   90.00
#
_symmetry.space_group_name_H-M   'P 1'
#
loop_
_entity.id
_entity.type
_entity.pdbx_description
1 polymer ?
#
loop_
_entity_poly.entity_id
_entity_poly.type
_entity_poly.pdbx_seq_one_letter_code
_entity_poly.pdbx_strand_id
1 'polypeptide(L)'
;MTETTPPRLAADFIGIRNVFSTIMRTQYSPGEIWSIDAVEFNGSIYMTTHTNRKLTSKTQHDLANKYEIYGHKIKQYITGGDPDDGVKPNKEYRSVVKLMVDQTSLLFAPLQDCVDPGLYKKNFKDLSAFVKIKIAKIH
;
A
#
# COMPACT_ATOMS: atom_id res chain seq x y z
N MET A 1 26.48 -27.05 15.23
CA MET A 1 25.25 -26.56 14.59
C MET A 1 25.63 -25.29 13.84
N THR A 2 25.78 -25.36 12.52
CA THR A 2 26.07 -24.17 11.70
C THR A 2 24.75 -23.46 11.46
N GLU A 3 24.54 -22.34 12.15
CA GLU A 3 23.43 -21.42 11.86
C GLU A 3 23.64 -20.87 10.44
N THR A 4 22.96 -21.47 9.47
CA THR A 4 22.85 -20.89 8.12
C THR A 4 22.08 -19.60 8.23
N THR A 5 22.79 -18.47 8.26
CA THR A 5 22.20 -17.15 8.17
C THR A 5 21.35 -17.09 6.90
N PRO A 6 20.06 -16.69 6.99
CA PRO A 6 19.21 -16.62 5.82
C PRO A 6 19.81 -15.65 4.78
N PRO A 7 19.68 -15.95 3.48
CA PRO A 7 20.24 -15.10 2.44
C PRO A 7 19.64 -13.69 2.51
N ARG A 8 20.48 -12.67 2.37
CA ARG A 8 20.06 -11.27 2.38
C ARG A 8 19.08 -11.02 1.24
N LEU A 9 17.93 -10.43 1.55
CA LEU A 9 17.07 -9.82 0.54
C LEU A 9 17.90 -8.73 -0.12
N ALA A 10 18.12 -8.80 -1.43
CA ALA A 10 18.95 -7.85 -2.16
C ALA A 10 18.28 -6.46 -2.25
N ALA A 11 18.03 -5.81 -1.11
CA ALA A 11 17.39 -4.52 -0.93
C ALA A 11 18.02 -3.81 0.29
N ASP A 12 18.10 -2.49 0.27
CA ASP A 12 18.60 -1.68 1.39
C ASP A 12 17.46 -1.33 2.35
N PHE A 13 16.29 -1.00 1.79
CA PHE A 13 15.09 -0.69 2.56
C PHE A 13 13.92 -1.59 2.16
N ILE A 14 13.19 -2.07 3.16
CA ILE A 14 12.06 -2.98 3.02
C ILE A 14 10.86 -2.40 3.77
N GLY A 15 9.69 -2.33 3.13
CA GLY A 15 8.50 -1.85 3.82
C GLY A 15 7.23 -1.88 2.99
N ILE A 16 6.12 -1.41 3.54
CA ILE A 16 4.90 -1.19 2.76
C ILE A 16 5.01 0.11 1.96
N ARG A 17 4.37 0.17 0.78
CA ARG A 17 4.41 1.37 -0.10
C ARG A 17 4.04 2.67 0.62
N ASN A 18 3.15 2.60 1.61
CA ASN A 18 2.69 3.78 2.35
C ASN A 18 3.82 4.47 3.12
N VAL A 19 4.77 3.72 3.69
CA VAL A 19 5.94 4.29 4.39
C VAL A 19 6.70 5.23 3.46
N PHE A 20 7.10 4.72 2.29
CA PHE A 20 7.83 5.50 1.30
C PHE A 20 7.00 6.67 0.75
N SER A 21 5.69 6.46 0.55
CA SER A 21 4.79 7.54 0.11
C SER A 21 4.66 8.67 1.12
N THR A 22 4.69 8.39 2.42
CA THR A 22 4.65 9.40 3.47
C THR A 22 5.93 10.24 3.44
N ILE A 23 7.09 9.58 3.36
CA ILE A 23 8.39 10.27 3.24
C ILE A 23 8.38 11.19 2.01
N MET A 24 8.05 10.67 0.83
CA MET A 24 8.03 11.45 -0.42
C MET A 24 7.04 12.61 -0.41
N ARG A 25 5.93 12.50 0.32
CA ARG A 25 4.92 13.56 0.42
C ARG A 25 5.23 14.64 1.45
N THR A 26 6.22 14.43 2.32
CA THR A 26 6.50 15.30 3.47
C THR A 26 6.68 16.75 3.05
N GLN A 27 7.35 17.00 1.92
CA GLN A 27 7.58 18.36 1.40
C GLN A 27 6.30 19.09 0.95
N TYR A 28 5.22 18.35 0.67
CA TYR A 28 3.95 18.88 0.16
C TYR A 28 2.81 18.81 1.19
N SER A 29 3.08 18.38 2.43
CA SER A 29 2.07 18.22 3.48
C SER A 29 2.54 18.88 4.79
N PRO A 30 2.74 20.21 4.79
CA PRO A 30 3.22 20.92 5.97
C PRO A 30 2.22 20.75 7.13
N GLY A 31 2.71 20.25 8.27
CA GLY A 31 1.89 19.96 9.45
C GLY A 31 1.45 18.50 9.61
N GLU A 32 1.68 17.63 8.61
CA GLU A 32 1.48 16.19 8.77
C GLU A 32 2.61 15.59 9.61
N ILE A 33 2.31 15.21 10.85
CA ILE A 33 3.25 14.51 11.73
C ILE A 33 3.15 13.01 11.44
N TRP A 34 4.27 12.40 11.08
CA TRP A 34 4.38 10.96 10.90
C TRP A 34 5.48 10.38 11.78
N SER A 35 5.34 9.09 12.11
CA SER A 35 6.36 8.32 12.80
C SER A 35 6.52 6.98 12.08
N ILE A 36 7.77 6.58 11.88
CA ILE A 36 8.15 5.35 11.17
C ILE A 36 9.07 4.58 12.09
N ASP A 37 8.70 3.35 12.40
CA ASP A 37 9.55 2.40 13.12
C ASP A 37 10.48 1.73 12.10
N ALA A 38 11.77 1.67 12.42
CA ALA A 38 12.79 1.06 11.57
C ALA A 38 13.67 0.10 12.36
N VAL A 39 13.93 -1.08 11.80
CA VAL A 39 14.80 -2.10 12.41
C VAL A 39 15.76 -2.64 11.35
N GLU A 40 17.05 -2.67 11.69
CA GLU A 40 18.05 -3.32 10.85
C GLU A 40 18.08 -4.82 11.11
N PHE A 41 18.01 -5.61 10.04
CA PHE A 41 18.18 -7.05 10.09
C PHE A 41 18.85 -7.55 8.82
N ASN A 42 19.95 -8.29 8.97
CA ASN A 42 20.71 -8.88 7.85
C ASN A 42 21.10 -7.84 6.76
N GLY A 43 21.59 -6.67 7.20
CA GLY A 43 22.01 -5.58 6.32
C GLY A 43 20.89 -4.89 5.53
N SER A 44 19.63 -5.09 5.93
CA SER A 44 18.46 -4.43 5.33
C SER A 44 17.67 -3.72 6.43
N ILE A 45 17.12 -2.54 6.13
CA ILE A 45 16.33 -1.75 7.07
C ILE A 45 14.84 -2.01 6.78
N TYR A 46 14.15 -2.63 7.74
CA TYR A 46 12.72 -2.90 7.69
C TYR A 46 11.96 -1.74 8.32
N MET A 47 10.99 -1.20 7.60
CA MET A 47 10.28 0.01 7.98
C MET A 47 8.76 -0.21 8.01
N THR A 48 8.10 0.33 9.02
CA THR A 48 6.63 0.34 9.13
C THR A 48 6.15 1.67 9.71
N THR A 49 4.92 2.06 9.36
CA THR A 49 4.30 3.25 9.94
C THR A 49 3.86 2.96 11.37
N HIS A 50 4.24 3.83 12.29
CA HIS A 50 3.81 3.74 13.67
C HIS A 50 2.34 4.15 13.78
N THR A 51 1.46 3.21 14.14
CA THR A 51 0.03 3.50 14.27
C THR A 51 -0.27 4.03 15.67
N ASN A 52 -0.09 5.32 15.89
CA ASN A 52 -0.67 5.98 17.06
C ASN A 52 -2.17 6.12 16.83
N ARG A 53 -2.94 5.14 17.33
CA ARG A 53 -4.42 5.15 17.28
C ARG A 53 -4.95 6.23 18.24
N LYS A 54 -4.73 7.51 17.92
CA LYS A 54 -5.37 8.61 18.64
C LYS A 54 -6.85 8.59 18.27
N LEU A 55 -7.69 8.55 19.30
CA LEU A 55 -9.15 8.56 19.23
C LEU A 55 -9.64 9.73 18.37
N THR A 56 -10.06 9.44 17.14
CA THR A 56 -10.91 10.36 16.38
C THR A 56 -12.26 10.44 17.08
N SER A 57 -12.88 11.62 17.08
CA SER A 57 -14.23 11.78 17.63
C SER A 57 -15.21 10.85 16.88
N LYS A 58 -16.14 10.22 17.61
CA LYS A 58 -17.08 9.22 17.05
C LYS A 58 -17.72 9.68 15.73
N THR A 59 -18.12 10.95 15.65
CA THR A 59 -18.78 11.52 14.47
C THR A 59 -17.88 11.58 13.23
N GLN A 60 -16.59 11.90 13.39
CA GLN A 60 -15.64 11.90 12.27
C GLN A 60 -15.31 10.48 11.83
N HIS A 61 -15.24 9.55 12.78
CA HIS A 61 -15.05 8.13 12.52
C HIS A 61 -16.22 7.52 11.72
N ASP A 62 -17.46 7.87 12.06
CA ASP A 62 -18.64 7.33 11.38
C ASP A 62 -18.79 7.84 9.93
N LEU A 63 -18.51 9.12 9.69
CA LEU A 63 -18.47 9.66 8.33
C LEU A 63 -17.32 9.05 7.51
N ALA A 64 -16.13 8.91 8.10
CA ALA A 64 -15.00 8.28 7.43
C ALA A 64 -15.32 6.83 7.01
N ASN A 65 -15.94 6.05 7.91
CA ASN A 65 -16.38 4.69 7.62
C ASN A 65 -17.39 4.62 6.48
N LYS A 66 -18.33 5.57 6.41
CA LYS A 66 -19.32 5.62 5.34
C LYS A 66 -18.68 5.86 3.97
N TYR A 67 -17.73 6.80 3.89
CA TYR A 67 -16.99 7.04 2.64
C TYR A 67 -16.08 5.86 2.26
N GLU A 68 -15.47 5.20 3.23
CA GLU A 68 -14.68 3.99 3.00
C GLU A 68 -15.54 2.87 2.40
N ILE A 69 -16.72 2.62 2.96
CA ILE A 69 -17.68 1.62 2.44
C ILE A 69 -18.09 1.96 1.00
N TYR A 70 -18.45 3.22 0.71
CA TYR A 70 -18.74 3.63 -0.67
C TYR A 70 -17.54 3.45 -1.59
N GLY A 71 -16.35 3.73 -1.08
CA GLY A 71 -15.09 3.47 -1.77
C GLY A 71 -14.98 2.03 -2.24
N HIS A 72 -15.25 1.09 -1.34
CA HIS A 72 -15.21 -0.32 -1.67
C HIS A 72 -16.34 -0.76 -2.61
N LYS A 73 -17.58 -0.26 -2.42
CA LYS A 73 -18.71 -0.60 -3.30
C LYS A 73 -18.49 -0.14 -4.74
N ILE A 74 -17.95 1.06 -4.93
CA ILE A 74 -17.61 1.56 -6.28
C ILE A 74 -16.52 0.70 -6.91
N LYS A 75 -15.48 0.31 -6.15
CA LYS A 75 -14.46 -0.61 -6.66
C LYS A 75 -15.06 -1.93 -7.10
N GLN A 76 -15.93 -2.53 -6.27
CA GLN A 76 -16.62 -3.79 -6.59
C GLN A 76 -17.43 -3.67 -7.88
N TYR A 77 -18.18 -2.59 -8.05
CA TYR A 77 -18.98 -2.35 -9.26
C TYR A 77 -18.11 -2.21 -10.52
N ILE A 78 -17.04 -1.40 -10.46
CA ILE A 78 -16.16 -1.15 -11.61
C ILE A 78 -15.38 -2.40 -12.02
N THR A 79 -15.01 -3.26 -11.07
CA THR A 79 -14.22 -4.46 -11.34
C THR A 79 -15.05 -5.69 -11.74
N GLY A 80 -16.36 -5.50 -11.99
CA GLY A 80 -17.27 -6.56 -12.42
C GLY A 80 -17.70 -7.50 -11.30
N GLY A 81 -17.59 -7.07 -10.04
CA GLY A 81 -18.19 -7.78 -8.91
C GLY A 81 -19.71 -7.57 -8.86
N ASP A 82 -20.42 -8.54 -8.30
CA ASP A 82 -21.86 -8.46 -8.08
C ASP A 82 -22.18 -7.31 -7.11
N PRO A 83 -23.00 -6.31 -7.45
CA PRO A 83 -23.34 -5.20 -6.54
C PRO A 83 -24.12 -5.64 -5.29
N ASP A 84 -24.86 -6.75 -5.37
CA ASP A 84 -25.69 -7.27 -4.27
C ASP A 84 -24.85 -8.01 -3.22
N ASP A 85 -23.66 -8.46 -3.60
CA ASP A 85 -22.71 -9.09 -2.69
C ASP A 85 -22.22 -8.10 -1.62
N GLY A 86 -22.11 -8.60 -0.38
CA GLY A 86 -21.47 -7.87 0.72
C GLY A 86 -20.02 -7.48 0.38
N VAL A 87 -19.62 -6.27 0.76
CA VAL A 87 -18.23 -5.81 0.58
C VAL A 87 -17.30 -6.68 1.43
N LYS A 88 -16.22 -7.17 0.83
CA LYS A 88 -15.15 -7.93 1.52
C LYS A 88 -13.88 -7.08 1.58
N PRO A 89 -13.77 -6.11 2.52
CA PRO A 89 -12.65 -5.17 2.53
C PRO A 89 -11.31 -5.85 2.84
N ASN A 90 -11.34 -7.00 3.53
CA ASN A 90 -10.15 -7.78 3.89
C ASN A 90 -9.53 -8.57 2.72
N LYS A 91 -10.17 -8.59 1.55
CA LYS A 91 -9.62 -9.27 0.36
C LYS A 91 -8.75 -8.29 -0.41
N GLU A 92 -7.44 -8.36 -0.16
CA GLU A 92 -6.44 -7.48 -0.79
C GLU A 92 -5.52 -8.26 -1.73
N TYR A 93 -5.10 -7.60 -2.81
CA TYR A 93 -3.99 -8.06 -3.64
C TYR A 93 -2.83 -7.05 -3.58
N ARG A 94 -1.63 -7.54 -3.28
CA ARG A 94 -0.42 -6.73 -3.24
C ARG A 94 0.63 -7.33 -4.17
N SER A 95 1.23 -6.50 -5.00
CA SER A 95 2.45 -6.85 -5.71
C SER A 95 3.64 -6.72 -4.75
N VAL A 96 4.75 -7.37 -5.06
CA VAL A 96 6.04 -7.09 -4.42
C VAL A 96 6.95 -6.49 -5.48
N VAL A 97 7.41 -5.26 -5.24
CA VAL A 97 8.15 -4.46 -6.21
C VAL A 97 9.51 -4.13 -5.65
N LYS A 98 10.55 -4.45 -6.41
CA LYS A 98 11.91 -3.95 -6.17
C LYS A 98 12.15 -2.77 -7.10
N LEU A 99 12.60 -1.65 -6.53
CA LEU A 99 12.93 -0.43 -7.24
C LEU A 99 14.35 0.01 -6.87
N MET A 100 15.09 0.57 -7.82
CA MET A 100 16.33 1.28 -7.58
C MET A 100 16.05 2.78 -7.68
N VAL A 101 16.49 3.54 -6.69
CA VAL A 101 16.53 5.01 -6.72
C VAL A 101 17.98 5.40 -6.52
N ASP A 102 18.61 5.91 -7.58
CA ASP A 102 20.06 6.12 -7.65
C ASP A 102 20.85 4.85 -7.27
N GLN A 103 21.53 4.87 -6.12
CA GLN A 103 22.32 3.76 -5.59
C GLN A 103 21.59 2.97 -4.49
N THR A 104 20.38 3.37 -4.14
CA THR A 104 19.60 2.77 -3.06
C THR A 104 18.51 1.86 -3.60
N SER A 105 18.41 0.67 -3.04
CA SER A 105 17.43 -0.35 -3.42
C SER A 105 16.27 -0.42 -2.42
N LEU A 106 15.05 -0.35 -2.94
CA LEU A 106 13.80 -0.42 -2.19
C LEU A 106 13.04 -1.70 -2.55
N LEU A 107 12.52 -2.41 -1.56
CA LEU A 107 11.59 -3.53 -1.75
C LEU A 107 10.29 -3.22 -1.01
N PHE A 108 9.19 -3.11 -1.75
CA PHE A 108 7.92 -2.71 -1.15
C PHE A 108 6.68 -3.36 -1.75
N ALA A 109 5.61 -3.37 -0.96
CA ALA A 109 4.34 -3.99 -1.32
C ALA A 109 3.22 -2.95 -1.56
N PRO A 110 2.99 -2.49 -2.81
CA PRO A 110 1.84 -1.65 -3.14
C PRO A 110 0.53 -2.46 -3.15
N LEU A 111 -0.54 -1.85 -2.65
CA LEU A 111 -1.91 -2.37 -2.79
C LEU A 111 -2.46 -2.04 -4.18
N GLN A 112 -2.82 -3.07 -4.94
CA GLN A 112 -3.47 -2.91 -6.24
C GLN A 112 -4.98 -3.00 -6.07
N ASP A 113 -5.73 -2.18 -6.81
CA ASP A 113 -7.19 -2.23 -6.77
C ASP A 113 -7.73 -3.20 -7.83
N CYS A 114 -7.18 -3.17 -9.04
CA CYS A 114 -7.55 -4.07 -10.13
C CYS A 114 -6.46 -4.17 -11.21
N VAL A 115 -6.78 -4.93 -12.26
CA VAL A 115 -5.92 -5.13 -13.43
C VAL A 115 -6.73 -4.90 -14.71
N ASP A 116 -6.12 -4.26 -15.70
CA ASP A 116 -6.66 -4.18 -17.05
C ASP A 116 -6.46 -5.53 -17.77
N PRO A 117 -7.55 -6.26 -18.10
CA PRO A 117 -7.44 -7.57 -18.72
C PRO A 117 -6.84 -7.53 -20.14
N GLY A 118 -6.94 -6.41 -20.86
CA GLY A 118 -6.36 -6.25 -22.20
C GLY A 118 -4.85 -6.05 -22.18
N LEU A 119 -4.30 -5.54 -21.08
CA LEU A 119 -2.86 -5.34 -20.89
C LEU A 119 -2.21 -6.45 -20.06
N TYR A 120 -3.01 -7.20 -19.28
CA TYR A 120 -2.48 -8.20 -18.37
C TYR A 120 -1.75 -9.32 -19.10
N LYS A 121 -0.51 -9.55 -18.69
CA LYS A 121 0.31 -10.68 -19.11
C LYS A 121 0.72 -11.47 -17.88
N LYS A 122 0.76 -12.80 -18.01
CA LYS A 122 1.24 -13.70 -16.95
C LYS A 122 2.77 -13.68 -16.82
N ASN A 123 3.37 -12.48 -16.86
CA ASN A 123 4.76 -12.22 -16.56
C ASN A 123 4.79 -11.15 -15.45
N PHE A 124 4.97 -11.56 -14.20
CA PHE A 124 4.94 -10.69 -13.01
C PHE A 124 6.05 -9.62 -12.94
N LYS A 125 6.65 -9.28 -14.09
CA LYS A 125 7.63 -8.22 -14.32
C LYS A 125 7.00 -6.95 -14.87
N ASP A 126 5.83 -7.06 -15.52
CA ASP A 126 5.12 -5.91 -16.08
C ASP A 126 4.07 -5.44 -15.09
N LEU A 127 4.19 -4.18 -14.65
CA LEU A 127 3.24 -3.55 -13.74
C LEU A 127 2.25 -2.62 -14.45
N SER A 128 2.37 -2.44 -15.77
CA SER A 128 1.56 -1.50 -16.55
C SER A 128 0.06 -1.84 -16.57
N ALA A 129 -0.28 -3.11 -16.39
CA ALA A 129 -1.66 -3.55 -16.34
C ALA A 129 -2.37 -3.23 -15.01
N PHE A 130 -1.64 -2.89 -13.93
CA PHE A 130 -2.26 -2.61 -12.64
C PHE A 130 -2.85 -1.20 -12.59
N VAL A 131 -4.08 -1.10 -12.11
CA VAL A 131 -4.83 0.15 -12.06
C VAL A 131 -5.18 0.51 -10.61
N LYS A 132 -5.05 1.80 -10.28
CA LYS A 132 -5.47 2.38 -9.01
C LYS A 132 -6.79 3.12 -9.17
N ILE A 133 -7.79 2.75 -8.38
CA ILE A 133 -9.10 3.41 -8.37
C ILE A 133 -9.12 4.41 -7.22
N LYS A 134 -9.39 5.67 -7.56
CA LYS A 134 -9.54 6.78 -6.61
C LYS A 134 -10.92 7.39 -6.78
N ILE A 135 -11.53 7.74 -5.65
CA ILE A 135 -12.87 8.34 -5.60
C ILE A 135 -12.71 9.66 -4.86
N ALA A 136 -13.22 10.72 -5.46
CA ALA A 136 -13.18 12.07 -4.93
C ALA A 136 -14.59 12.66 -4.92
N LYS A 137 -14.85 13.55 -3.97
CA LYS A 137 -16.11 14.29 -3.92
C LYS A 137 -16.10 15.38 -5.01
N ILE A 138 -17.19 15.52 -5.75
CA ILE A 138 -17.39 16.61 -6.71
C ILE A 138 -17.78 17.86 -5.91
N HIS A 139 -17.13 18.99 -6.22
CA HIS A 139 -17.38 20.29 -5.62
C HIS A 139 -18.41 21.09 -6.41
#